data_AF-A0A418D4M8-F1
#
_entry.id   AF-A0A418D4M8-F1
#
_cell.length_a   1.000
_cell.length_b   1.000
_cell.length_c   1.000
_cell.angle_alpha   90.00
_cell.angle_beta   90.00
_cell.angle_gamma   90.00
#
_symmetry.space_group_name_H-M   'P 1'
#
loop_
_entity.id
_entity.type
_entity.pdbx_description
1 polymer ?
#
loop_
_entity_poly.entity_id
_entity_poly.type
_entity_poly.pdbx_seq_one_letter_code
_entity_poly.pdbx_strand_id
1 'polypeptide(L)'
;MSDLALFGLDLVGGYTYRAVVPTAIAYFQQSVVASAASVLGLSVQLGLLYDFVEFVTMQTYYLYLYFSKLHRVQFDLLSSLWRLFLGKKKNLLRNRVDSCEYDVTQMLVGTLLFTIVFFVVATNSVYYLYFCLVRCIVLGIQTTLWCAIVFSQMIPLYSIALWVQDKFQFPADVYLRPVRLPNALSIAFPNVHQSKCFVDDDFPPTDNHDASPSTTAIPTAYFTLHPVALSFGSLFTRVSEYGSALAKHYTVGKFLRCFLLGEYIPALPFEATPMRMDESTSMSAMTSAQLIDALRACRWEKIAIIEGEPGTGKSVCAASFLLDAGNMLVPTLVFAPPSESSSSSIPMLRHVQDQVPLGYLDAHPHLQVQSFAQWCQTYNDDVGIASTQKIMNYSETSAFVMQHLDAIPYPPLRSTYKSPPMLHGAIKDLLTFFRHLERHGISPQEYSYFVRGLDPSAYTMSPDVFADFAAKQTDLSASYESYRALLVQHNVNTWHGSILDTLGHVTEHPFYLHAAATSFDRVLVDDLHAMTPAMIK
;
A
#
# COMPACT_ATOMS: atom_id res chain seq x y z
N MET A 1 13.33 -1.46 6.87
CA MET A 1 13.86 -2.77 7.34
C MET A 1 14.44 -3.61 6.20
N SER A 2 13.87 -3.55 4.98
CA SER A 2 14.46 -4.08 3.74
C SER A 2 15.92 -3.68 3.53
N ASP A 3 16.24 -2.41 3.77
CA ASP A 3 17.59 -1.87 3.55
C ASP A 3 18.62 -2.47 4.51
N LEU A 4 18.22 -2.88 5.72
CA LEU A 4 19.11 -3.46 6.73
C LEU A 4 19.50 -4.90 6.40
N ALA A 5 18.57 -5.68 5.83
CA ALA A 5 18.81 -7.05 5.42
C ALA A 5 19.61 -7.12 4.10
N LEU A 6 19.31 -6.21 3.17
CA LEU A 6 20.11 -6.03 1.95
C LEU A 6 21.54 -5.60 2.33
N PHE A 7 21.70 -4.66 3.27
CA PHE A 7 22.99 -4.27 3.81
C PHE A 7 23.75 -5.43 4.45
N GLY A 8 23.06 -6.31 5.20
CA GLY A 8 23.67 -7.50 5.80
C GLY A 8 24.20 -8.50 4.75
N LEU A 9 23.41 -8.79 3.71
CA LEU A 9 23.84 -9.68 2.62
C LEU A 9 24.91 -9.03 1.73
N ASP A 10 24.81 -7.73 1.46
CA ASP A 10 25.82 -6.95 0.74
C ASP A 10 27.15 -6.89 1.47
N LEU A 11 27.12 -6.82 2.82
CA LEU A 11 28.31 -6.79 3.66
C LEU A 11 29.00 -8.17 3.68
N VAL A 12 28.23 -9.26 3.74
CA VAL A 12 28.75 -10.63 3.63
C VAL A 12 29.27 -10.93 2.21
N GLY A 13 28.57 -10.46 1.18
CA GLY A 13 29.00 -10.52 -0.23
C GLY A 13 30.31 -9.76 -0.46
N GLY A 14 30.45 -8.56 0.11
CA GLY A 14 31.69 -7.77 0.07
C GLY A 14 32.86 -8.46 0.78
N TYR A 15 32.60 -9.13 1.91
CA TYR A 15 33.62 -9.90 2.65
C TYR A 15 34.08 -11.15 1.90
N THR A 16 33.18 -11.85 1.22
CA THR A 16 33.51 -13.06 0.44
C THR A 16 34.19 -12.72 -0.88
N TYR A 17 33.79 -11.63 -1.54
CA TYR A 17 34.45 -11.09 -2.74
C TYR A 17 35.94 -10.76 -2.50
N ARG A 18 36.28 -10.28 -1.29
CA ARG A 18 37.66 -10.04 -0.84
C ARG A 18 38.55 -11.28 -0.87
N ALA A 19 37.99 -12.49 -0.77
CA ALA A 19 38.74 -13.74 -0.70
C ALA A 19 38.99 -14.40 -2.07
N VAL A 20 38.23 -14.04 -3.12
CA VAL A 20 38.14 -14.82 -4.37
C VAL A 20 38.87 -14.17 -5.56
N VAL A 21 39.24 -12.88 -5.49
CA VAL A 21 39.66 -12.14 -6.68
C VAL A 21 41.19 -11.95 -6.78
N PRO A 22 41.82 -12.18 -7.95
CA PRO A 22 43.29 -12.18 -8.10
C PRO A 22 43.94 -10.80 -7.91
N THR A 23 45.22 -10.85 -7.57
CA THR A 23 46.18 -9.80 -7.21
C THR A 23 46.17 -8.46 -7.99
N ALA A 24 45.53 -8.37 -9.16
CA ALA A 24 45.35 -7.10 -9.89
C ALA A 24 44.31 -6.16 -9.25
N ILE A 25 43.30 -6.70 -8.57
CA ILE A 25 42.28 -5.92 -7.83
C ILE A 25 42.75 -5.58 -6.40
N ALA A 26 43.76 -6.27 -5.88
CA ALA A 26 44.39 -5.95 -4.59
C ALA A 26 45.03 -4.55 -4.56
N TYR A 27 45.55 -4.06 -5.69
CA TYR A 27 46.05 -2.68 -5.82
C TYR A 27 44.92 -1.64 -5.76
N PHE A 28 43.73 -1.97 -6.29
CA PHE A 28 42.55 -1.12 -6.17
C PHE A 28 42.00 -1.12 -4.73
N GLN A 29 42.04 -2.27 -4.04
CA GLN A 29 41.65 -2.42 -2.63
C GLN A 29 42.63 -1.75 -1.63
N GLN A 30 43.86 -1.43 -2.04
CA GLN A 30 44.79 -0.62 -1.23
C GLN A 30 44.45 0.87 -1.20
N SER A 31 43.51 1.33 -2.04
CA SER A 31 42.98 2.69 -1.92
C SER A 31 42.05 2.77 -0.71
N VAL A 32 42.23 3.80 0.13
CA VAL A 32 41.38 4.10 1.31
C VAL A 32 39.88 4.13 0.92
N VAL A 33 39.59 4.52 -0.32
CA VAL A 33 38.25 4.59 -0.92
C VAL A 33 37.60 3.22 -1.08
N ALA A 34 38.32 2.20 -1.54
CA ALA A 34 37.78 0.84 -1.71
C ALA A 34 37.51 0.15 -0.36
N SER A 35 38.36 0.41 0.64
CA SER A 35 38.16 -0.10 2.00
C SER A 35 36.96 0.58 2.69
N ALA A 36 36.78 1.89 2.53
CA ALA A 36 35.61 2.61 3.03
C ALA A 36 34.31 2.19 2.30
N ALA A 37 34.37 1.96 0.99
CA ALA A 37 33.22 1.50 0.19
C ALA A 37 32.77 0.08 0.56
N SER A 38 33.62 -0.76 1.14
CA SER A 38 33.24 -2.10 1.62
C SER A 38 32.22 -2.10 2.76
N VAL A 39 32.09 -0.97 3.45
CA VAL A 39 31.07 -0.78 4.48
C VAL A 39 29.72 -0.38 3.86
N LEU A 40 29.67 0.08 2.59
CA LEU A 40 28.47 0.64 1.96
C LEU A 40 27.71 -0.35 1.06
N GLY A 41 28.23 -1.58 0.88
CA GLY A 41 27.55 -2.68 0.18
C GLY A 41 28.04 -2.96 -1.26
N LEU A 42 27.60 -4.09 -1.81
CA LEU A 42 28.09 -4.68 -3.06
C LEU A 42 27.75 -3.82 -4.29
N SER A 43 26.56 -3.21 -4.32
CA SER A 43 26.13 -2.32 -5.40
C SER A 43 27.05 -1.10 -5.56
N VAL A 44 27.47 -0.49 -4.44
CA VAL A 44 28.40 0.65 -4.43
C VAL A 44 29.79 0.21 -4.91
N GLN A 45 30.26 -0.97 -4.52
CA GLN A 45 31.53 -1.51 -4.98
C GLN A 45 31.54 -1.75 -6.50
N LEU A 46 30.47 -2.34 -7.05
CA LEU A 46 30.34 -2.56 -8.49
C LEU A 46 30.24 -1.24 -9.27
N GLY A 47 29.55 -0.23 -8.72
CA GLY A 47 29.49 1.11 -9.31
C GLY A 47 30.85 1.79 -9.39
N LEU A 48 31.62 1.78 -8.28
CA LEU A 48 32.98 2.34 -8.26
C LEU A 48 33.93 1.60 -9.22
N LEU A 49 33.75 0.28 -9.39
CA LEU A 49 34.51 -0.50 -10.35
C LEU A 49 34.17 -0.12 -11.80
N TYR A 50 32.89 0.13 -12.10
CA TYR A 50 32.44 0.63 -13.40
C TYR A 50 33.09 1.99 -13.73
N ASP A 51 33.04 2.93 -12.79
CA ASP A 51 33.64 4.27 -12.95
C ASP A 51 35.16 4.20 -13.14
N PHE A 52 35.83 3.32 -12.39
CA PHE A 52 37.27 3.11 -12.52
C PHE A 52 37.64 2.56 -13.90
N VAL A 53 36.90 1.58 -14.41
CA VAL A 53 37.10 1.02 -15.76
C VAL A 53 36.91 2.11 -16.81
N GLU A 54 35.89 2.97 -16.66
CA GLU A 54 35.68 4.10 -17.56
C GLU A 54 36.84 5.09 -17.53
N PHE A 55 37.33 5.45 -16.35
CA PHE A 55 38.46 6.37 -16.18
C PHE A 55 39.75 5.83 -16.83
N VAL A 56 40.10 4.57 -16.57
CA VAL A 56 41.32 3.94 -17.13
C VAL A 56 41.24 3.82 -18.65
N THR A 57 40.04 3.60 -19.19
CA THR A 57 39.84 3.36 -20.63
C THR A 57 39.59 4.64 -21.43
N MET A 58 39.45 5.80 -20.77
CA MET A 58 39.23 7.11 -21.39
C MET A 58 40.28 7.46 -22.46
N GLN A 59 41.56 7.17 -22.20
CA GLN A 59 42.64 7.43 -23.16
C GLN A 59 42.50 6.62 -24.45
N THR A 60 42.11 5.34 -24.34
CA THR A 60 41.85 4.49 -25.50
C THR A 60 40.62 4.93 -26.29
N TYR A 61 39.63 5.51 -25.62
CA TYR A 61 38.43 6.06 -26.26
C TYR A 61 38.75 7.23 -27.19
N TYR A 62 39.57 8.19 -26.75
CA TYR A 62 39.96 9.31 -27.60
C TYR A 62 40.81 8.88 -28.80
N LEU A 63 41.72 7.93 -28.61
CA LEU A 63 42.51 7.36 -29.70
C LEU A 63 41.63 6.63 -30.72
N TYR A 64 40.66 5.84 -30.25
CA TYR A 64 39.67 5.20 -31.12
C TYR A 64 38.89 6.24 -31.94
N LEU A 65 38.39 7.32 -31.31
CA LEU A 65 37.68 8.38 -32.03
C LEU A 65 38.54 9.06 -33.09
N TYR A 66 39.83 9.29 -32.78
CA TYR A 66 40.79 9.86 -33.72
C TYR A 66 40.97 8.95 -34.94
N PHE A 67 41.31 7.67 -34.72
CA PHE A 67 41.53 6.71 -35.81
C PHE A 67 40.25 6.43 -36.62
N SER A 68 39.08 6.41 -35.98
CA SER A 68 37.79 6.27 -36.66
C SER A 68 37.54 7.41 -37.65
N LYS A 69 37.74 8.67 -37.20
CA LYS A 69 37.61 9.84 -38.08
C LYS A 69 38.66 9.85 -39.19
N LEU A 70 39.92 9.54 -38.86
CA LEU A 70 41.01 9.48 -39.83
C LEU A 70 40.75 8.43 -40.91
N HIS A 71 40.33 7.23 -40.51
CA HIS A 71 39.98 6.14 -41.42
C HIS A 71 38.83 6.54 -42.34
N ARG A 72 37.76 7.17 -41.82
CA ARG A 72 36.66 7.68 -42.64
C ARG A 72 37.13 8.66 -43.73
N VAL A 73 37.91 9.67 -43.34
CA VAL A 73 38.45 10.67 -44.28
C VAL A 73 39.36 10.01 -45.33
N GLN A 74 40.19 9.07 -44.91
CA GLN A 74 41.09 8.32 -45.79
C GLN A 74 40.35 7.46 -46.82
N PHE A 75 39.27 6.78 -46.43
CA PHE A 75 38.44 6.00 -47.36
C PHE A 75 37.66 6.89 -48.33
N ASP A 76 37.17 8.05 -47.89
CA ASP A 76 36.53 9.03 -48.76
C ASP A 76 37.52 9.59 -49.81
N LEU A 77 38.75 9.90 -49.39
CA LEU A 77 39.85 10.30 -50.27
C LEU A 77 40.21 9.18 -51.27
N LEU A 78 40.38 7.95 -50.79
CA LEU A 78 40.70 6.79 -51.62
C LEU A 78 39.59 6.52 -52.65
N SER A 79 38.33 6.62 -52.26
CA SER A 79 37.16 6.47 -53.15
C SER A 79 37.11 7.58 -54.22
N SER A 80 37.48 8.80 -53.86
CA SER A 80 37.58 9.92 -54.81
C SER A 80 38.71 9.69 -55.83
N LEU A 81 39.89 9.28 -55.36
CA LEU A 81 41.05 9.00 -56.21
C LEU A 81 40.88 7.76 -57.09
N TRP A 82 40.19 6.73 -56.59
CA TRP A 82 39.85 5.55 -57.38
C TRP A 82 38.99 5.93 -58.60
N ARG A 83 38.07 6.89 -58.43
CA ARG A 83 37.29 7.41 -59.56
C ARG A 83 38.17 8.19 -60.53
N LEU A 84 39.10 9.00 -60.03
CA LEU A 84 40.08 9.73 -60.84
C LEU A 84 40.93 8.78 -61.70
N PHE A 85 41.42 7.67 -61.11
CA PHE A 85 42.16 6.62 -61.83
C PHE A 85 41.34 5.97 -62.95
N LEU A 86 40.02 5.82 -62.75
CA LEU A 86 39.09 5.29 -63.74
C LEU A 86 38.59 6.34 -64.76
N GLY A 87 39.11 7.58 -64.73
CA GLY A 87 38.67 8.67 -65.61
C GLY A 87 37.25 9.18 -65.28
N LYS A 88 36.79 9.00 -64.04
CA LYS A 88 35.43 9.32 -63.59
C LYS A 88 35.44 10.42 -62.53
N LYS A 89 34.46 11.33 -62.58
CA LYS A 89 34.28 12.42 -61.61
C LYS A 89 32.86 12.38 -61.04
N LYS A 90 32.71 12.46 -59.71
CA LYS A 90 31.39 12.60 -59.08
C LYS A 90 30.92 14.05 -59.24
N ASN A 91 29.79 14.25 -59.90
CA ASN A 91 29.15 15.54 -60.03
C ASN A 91 28.21 15.77 -58.84
N LEU A 92 28.59 16.67 -57.92
CA LEU A 92 27.81 16.94 -56.71
C LEU A 92 26.46 17.61 -57.02
N LEU A 93 26.35 18.38 -58.11
CA LEU A 93 25.13 19.11 -58.49
C LEU A 93 24.01 18.20 -58.99
N ARG A 94 24.36 17.05 -59.60
CA ARG A 94 23.40 16.07 -60.15
C ARG A 94 23.51 14.69 -59.50
N ASN A 95 24.29 14.57 -58.43
CA ASN A 95 24.60 13.34 -57.68
C ASN A 95 24.85 12.09 -58.56
N ARG A 96 25.58 12.25 -59.67
CA ARG A 96 25.92 11.16 -60.61
C ARG A 96 27.43 11.11 -60.88
N VAL A 97 27.92 10.01 -61.45
CA VAL A 97 29.33 9.84 -61.83
C VAL A 97 29.47 10.05 -63.34
N ASP A 98 30.17 11.11 -63.75
CA ASP A 98 30.39 11.48 -65.15
C ASP A 98 31.81 11.05 -65.59
N SER A 99 32.00 10.67 -66.86
CA SER A 99 33.33 10.48 -67.45
C SER A 99 33.96 11.83 -67.74
N CYS A 100 35.24 11.99 -67.42
CA CYS A 100 35.99 13.23 -67.63
C CYS A 100 37.30 12.89 -68.35
N GLU A 101 37.63 13.63 -69.39
CA GLU A 101 38.93 13.50 -70.06
C GLU A 101 40.00 14.17 -69.19
N TYR A 102 40.99 13.39 -68.77
CA TYR A 102 42.14 13.85 -68.00
C TYR A 102 43.40 13.77 -68.85
N ASP A 103 44.29 14.75 -68.72
CA ASP A 103 45.61 14.69 -69.36
C ASP A 103 46.46 13.55 -68.77
N VAL A 104 47.37 13.00 -69.57
CA VAL A 104 48.25 11.88 -69.17
C VAL A 104 49.05 12.24 -67.92
N THR A 105 49.50 13.49 -67.82
CA THR A 105 50.24 14.01 -66.65
C THR A 105 49.37 14.02 -65.40
N GLN A 106 48.10 14.40 -65.52
CA GLN A 106 47.15 14.44 -64.39
C GLN A 106 46.78 13.04 -63.90
N MET A 107 46.59 12.10 -64.82
CA MET A 107 46.34 10.70 -64.49
C MET A 107 47.55 10.06 -63.79
N LEU A 108 48.78 10.39 -64.22
CA LEU A 108 50.01 9.92 -63.59
C LEU A 108 50.12 10.42 -62.13
N VAL A 109 49.89 11.72 -61.90
CA VAL A 109 49.90 12.30 -60.54
C VAL A 109 48.80 11.68 -59.67
N GLY A 110 47.59 11.50 -60.22
CA GLY A 110 46.49 10.83 -59.52
C GLY A 110 46.80 9.39 -59.13
N THR A 111 47.51 8.66 -59.99
CA THR A 111 47.96 7.28 -59.73
C THR A 111 49.02 7.22 -58.63
N LEU A 112 49.99 8.16 -58.64
CA LEU A 112 51.01 8.26 -57.59
C LEU A 112 50.39 8.62 -56.24
N LEU A 113 49.48 9.61 -56.22
CA LEU A 113 48.79 9.99 -54.98
C LEU A 113 47.87 8.85 -54.50
N PHE A 114 47.25 8.09 -55.42
CA PHE A 114 46.45 6.92 -55.09
C PHE A 114 47.30 5.83 -54.41
N THR A 115 48.48 5.50 -54.94
CA THR A 115 49.34 4.48 -54.33
C THR A 115 49.86 4.92 -52.96
N ILE A 116 50.27 6.19 -52.79
CA ILE A 116 50.67 6.73 -51.49
C ILE A 116 49.51 6.66 -50.50
N VAL A 117 48.33 7.17 -50.85
CA VAL A 117 47.15 7.15 -49.97
C VAL A 117 46.73 5.72 -49.66
N PHE A 118 46.76 4.80 -50.63
CA PHE A 118 46.45 3.39 -50.41
C PHE A 118 47.36 2.74 -49.35
N PHE A 119 48.67 2.97 -49.41
CA PHE A 119 49.60 2.46 -48.38
C PHE A 119 49.41 3.14 -47.01
N VAL A 120 49.11 4.44 -46.99
CA VAL A 120 48.79 5.18 -45.76
C VAL A 120 47.46 4.70 -45.16
N VAL A 121 46.45 4.41 -45.97
CA VAL A 121 45.18 3.83 -45.51
C VAL A 121 45.42 2.44 -44.94
N ALA A 122 46.14 1.57 -45.65
CA ALA A 122 46.40 0.20 -45.22
C ALA A 122 47.13 0.15 -43.86
N THR A 123 48.14 0.99 -43.67
CA THR A 123 48.88 1.07 -42.39
C THR A 123 48.02 1.64 -41.25
N ASN A 124 47.23 2.68 -41.50
CA ASN A 124 46.31 3.23 -40.49
C ASN A 124 45.11 2.32 -40.16
N SER A 125 44.69 1.47 -41.10
CA SER A 125 43.59 0.50 -40.91
C SER A 125 43.92 -0.54 -39.85
N VAL A 126 45.19 -0.97 -39.75
CA VAL A 126 45.64 -1.90 -38.71
C VAL A 126 45.54 -1.28 -37.32
N TYR A 127 45.95 -0.01 -37.17
CA TYR A 127 45.81 0.72 -35.89
C TYR A 127 44.34 0.95 -35.52
N TYR A 128 43.50 1.32 -36.49
CA TYR A 128 42.06 1.45 -36.28
C TYR A 128 41.44 0.12 -35.80
N LEU A 129 41.75 -1.00 -36.46
CA LEU A 129 41.23 -2.32 -36.07
C LEU A 129 41.66 -2.69 -34.65
N TYR A 130 42.92 -2.43 -34.28
CA TYR A 130 43.42 -2.67 -32.92
C TYR A 130 42.63 -1.88 -31.87
N PHE A 131 42.50 -0.56 -32.03
CA PHE A 131 41.76 0.28 -31.06
C PHE A 131 40.26 -0.05 -31.04
N CYS A 132 39.69 -0.49 -32.17
CA CYS A 132 38.31 -0.97 -32.24
C CYS A 132 38.12 -2.24 -31.41
N LEU A 133 39.01 -3.24 -31.54
CA LEU A 133 38.95 -4.48 -30.75
C LEU A 133 39.10 -4.20 -29.24
N VAL A 134 40.07 -3.35 -28.87
CA VAL A 134 40.24 -2.92 -27.46
C VAL A 134 38.96 -2.28 -26.95
N ARG A 135 38.34 -1.38 -27.73
CA ARG A 135 37.08 -0.73 -27.32
C ARG A 135 35.93 -1.72 -27.17
N CYS A 136 35.85 -2.75 -28.01
CA CYS A 136 34.83 -3.79 -27.90
C CYS A 136 34.98 -4.61 -26.61
N ILE A 137 36.22 -4.95 -26.24
CA ILE A 137 36.52 -5.65 -24.99
C ILE A 137 36.10 -4.79 -23.79
N VAL A 138 36.48 -3.50 -23.81
CA VAL A 138 36.10 -2.55 -22.75
C VAL A 138 34.58 -2.42 -22.61
N LEU A 139 33.86 -2.27 -23.73
CA LEU A 139 32.40 -2.20 -23.72
C LEU A 139 31.76 -3.50 -23.22
N GLY A 140 32.34 -4.66 -23.55
CA GLY A 140 31.93 -5.95 -23.00
C GLY A 140 32.03 -5.98 -21.48
N ILE A 141 33.17 -5.55 -20.93
CA ILE A 141 33.41 -5.47 -19.47
C ILE A 141 32.46 -4.47 -18.80
N GLN A 142 32.26 -3.29 -19.41
CA GLN A 142 31.33 -2.28 -18.88
C GLN A 142 29.89 -2.81 -18.87
N THR A 143 29.48 -3.52 -19.93
CA THR A 143 28.13 -4.11 -20.03
C THR A 143 27.93 -5.21 -18.98
N THR A 144 28.91 -6.09 -18.77
CA THR A 144 28.79 -7.16 -17.76
C THR A 144 28.72 -6.60 -16.34
N LEU A 145 29.56 -5.61 -16.01
CA LEU A 145 29.51 -4.92 -14.71
C LEU A 145 28.17 -4.23 -14.49
N TRP A 146 27.68 -3.53 -15.50
CA TRP A 146 26.39 -2.86 -15.44
C TRP A 146 25.22 -3.85 -15.27
N CYS A 147 25.21 -4.96 -16.01
CA CYS A 147 24.22 -6.02 -15.82
C CYS A 147 24.24 -6.59 -14.39
N ALA A 148 25.43 -6.73 -13.78
CA ALA A 148 25.55 -7.20 -12.40
C ALA A 148 24.96 -6.21 -11.39
N ILE A 149 25.19 -4.89 -11.58
CA ILE A 149 24.60 -3.84 -10.74
C ILE A 149 23.07 -3.90 -10.81
N VAL A 150 22.52 -3.96 -12.01
CA VAL A 150 21.06 -4.04 -12.23
C VAL A 150 20.48 -5.30 -11.61
N PHE A 151 21.12 -6.46 -11.82
CA PHE A 151 20.66 -7.72 -11.24
C PHE A 151 20.63 -7.66 -9.71
N SER A 152 21.65 -7.06 -9.08
CA SER A 152 21.70 -6.88 -7.64
C SER A 152 20.56 -6.02 -7.08
N GLN A 153 20.07 -5.05 -7.86
CA GLN A 153 18.95 -4.18 -7.46
C GLN A 153 17.57 -4.78 -7.77
N MET A 154 17.49 -5.65 -8.78
CA MET A 154 16.22 -6.18 -9.28
C MET A 154 15.74 -7.43 -8.53
N ILE A 155 16.63 -8.20 -7.90
CA ILE A 155 16.22 -9.37 -7.12
C ILE A 155 15.57 -8.91 -5.82
N PRO A 156 14.30 -9.24 -5.56
CA PRO A 156 13.62 -8.87 -4.32
C PRO A 156 14.02 -9.84 -3.18
N LEU A 157 15.31 -9.85 -2.80
CA LEU A 157 15.87 -10.75 -1.79
C LEU A 157 15.09 -10.69 -0.46
N TYR A 158 14.67 -9.49 -0.07
CA TYR A 158 13.85 -9.29 1.14
C TYR A 158 12.46 -9.91 1.02
N SER A 159 11.77 -9.71 -0.11
CA SER A 159 10.46 -10.33 -0.34
C SER A 159 10.55 -11.85 -0.39
N ILE A 160 11.64 -12.39 -0.96
CA ILE A 160 11.92 -13.83 -0.95
C ILE A 160 12.17 -14.32 0.49
N ALA A 161 12.99 -13.60 1.28
CA ALA A 161 13.28 -13.96 2.66
C ALA A 161 12.01 -13.96 3.53
N LEU A 162 11.15 -12.96 3.39
CA LEU A 162 9.86 -12.90 4.09
C LEU A 162 8.91 -13.99 3.60
N TRP A 163 8.83 -14.25 2.29
CA TRP A 163 8.02 -15.35 1.74
C TRP A 163 8.42 -16.73 2.29
N VAL A 164 9.73 -16.94 2.54
CA VAL A 164 10.24 -18.17 3.15
C VAL A 164 9.89 -18.25 4.64
N GLN A 165 9.87 -17.13 5.36
CA GLN A 165 9.51 -17.08 6.78
C GLN A 165 8.01 -17.31 6.98
N ASP A 166 7.19 -16.57 6.25
CA ASP A 166 5.74 -16.69 6.28
C ASP A 166 5.15 -16.24 4.93
N LYS A 167 4.50 -17.17 4.25
CA LYS A 167 3.89 -16.96 2.94
C LYS A 167 2.74 -15.94 2.97
N PHE A 168 2.14 -15.71 4.14
CA PHE A 168 0.96 -14.87 4.30
C PHE A 168 1.27 -13.45 4.80
N GLN A 169 2.54 -13.14 5.10
CA GLN A 169 2.96 -11.75 5.42
C GLN A 169 2.79 -10.79 4.23
N PHE A 170 2.80 -11.32 3.00
CA PHE A 170 2.46 -10.58 1.78
C PHE A 170 1.28 -11.24 1.06
N PRO A 171 0.03 -10.89 1.42
CA PRO A 171 -1.14 -11.37 0.68
C PRO A 171 -1.12 -10.78 -0.73
N ALA A 172 -1.19 -11.65 -1.74
CA ALA A 172 -1.36 -11.26 -3.14
C ALA A 172 -2.79 -10.83 -3.43
N ASP A 173 -3.73 -11.50 -2.79
CA ASP A 173 -5.17 -11.31 -2.93
C ASP A 173 -5.88 -11.82 -1.68
N VAL A 174 -7.19 -11.62 -1.61
CA VAL A 174 -8.05 -12.03 -0.50
C VAL A 174 -9.28 -12.71 -1.07
N TYR A 175 -9.69 -13.85 -0.50
CA TYR A 175 -10.94 -14.50 -0.87
C TYR A 175 -11.88 -14.67 0.33
N LEU A 176 -13.18 -14.61 0.05
CA LEU A 176 -14.22 -14.87 1.03
C LEU A 176 -14.63 -16.34 1.00
N ARG A 177 -14.59 -16.99 2.17
CA ARG A 177 -15.10 -18.33 2.40
C ARG A 177 -16.33 -18.26 3.30
N PRO A 178 -17.48 -18.80 2.90
CA PRO A 178 -18.67 -18.79 3.76
C PRO A 178 -18.62 -19.93 4.82
N VAL A 179 -19.07 -19.69 6.07
CA VAL A 179 -19.08 -20.66 7.22
C VAL A 179 -20.48 -21.16 7.70
N ARG A 180 -20.67 -22.50 7.87
CA ARG A 180 -22.01 -23.13 8.09
C ARG A 180 -22.31 -23.11 9.58
N LEU A 181 -23.26 -22.28 10.01
CA LEU A 181 -23.78 -22.23 11.38
C LEU A 181 -25.27 -22.67 11.43
N PRO A 182 -25.75 -23.24 12.55
CA PRO A 182 -27.08 -23.84 12.66
C PRO A 182 -28.27 -22.87 12.48
N ASN A 183 -28.04 -21.55 12.55
CA ASN A 183 -29.02 -20.49 12.21
C ASN A 183 -28.47 -19.50 11.15
N ALA A 184 -27.37 -19.86 10.49
CA ALA A 184 -26.68 -19.04 9.50
C ALA A 184 -26.03 -19.97 8.48
N LEU A 185 -26.69 -20.18 7.35
CA LEU A 185 -26.17 -21.05 6.30
C LEU A 185 -24.88 -20.45 5.74
N SER A 186 -23.81 -21.25 5.71
CA SER A 186 -22.87 -21.06 4.62
C SER A 186 -23.10 -21.98 3.48
N ILE A 187 -22.93 -21.34 2.35
CA ILE A 187 -22.91 -22.00 1.08
C ILE A 187 -21.43 -22.08 0.73
N ALA A 188 -20.71 -23.09 1.23
CA ALA A 188 -19.40 -23.39 0.70
C ALA A 188 -19.54 -23.59 -0.82
N PHE A 189 -19.02 -22.65 -1.61
CA PHE A 189 -19.03 -22.77 -3.06
C PHE A 189 -18.10 -23.92 -3.45
N PRO A 190 -18.60 -24.96 -4.12
CA PRO A 190 -17.70 -25.88 -4.80
C PRO A 190 -17.11 -25.12 -5.99
N ASN A 191 -15.78 -25.05 -6.05
CA ASN A 191 -14.98 -24.58 -7.19
C ASN A 191 -14.75 -23.06 -7.33
N VAL A 192 -14.01 -22.44 -6.39
CA VAL A 192 -13.32 -21.16 -6.66
C VAL A 192 -11.83 -21.33 -6.98
N HIS A 193 -11.29 -22.56 -6.94
CA HIS A 193 -9.91 -22.82 -7.38
C HIS A 193 -9.77 -24.14 -8.14
N GLN A 194 -9.76 -24.09 -9.48
CA GLN A 194 -8.77 -24.89 -10.21
C GLN A 194 -7.50 -24.04 -10.29
N SER A 195 -6.30 -24.51 -9.96
CA SER A 195 -5.87 -25.89 -9.78
C SER A 195 -4.82 -26.01 -8.67
N LYS A 196 -5.15 -26.81 -7.65
CA LYS A 196 -4.24 -27.39 -6.64
C LYS A 196 -3.69 -26.42 -5.58
N CYS A 197 -4.58 -25.93 -4.72
CA CYS A 197 -4.22 -25.56 -3.35
C CYS A 197 -4.36 -26.83 -2.48
N PHE A 198 -3.25 -27.55 -2.31
CA PHE A 198 -3.06 -28.52 -1.23
C PHE A 198 -3.23 -27.74 0.09
N VAL A 199 -4.13 -28.09 0.99
CA VAL A 199 -4.11 -29.30 1.83
C VAL A 199 -5.51 -29.91 1.91
N ASP A 200 -5.58 -31.19 1.56
CA ASP A 200 -6.70 -32.08 1.86
C ASP A 200 -6.97 -32.14 3.38
N ASP A 201 -8.23 -32.35 3.73
CA ASP A 201 -8.72 -32.78 5.04
C ASP A 201 -8.75 -31.74 6.18
N ASP A 202 -9.94 -31.16 6.40
CA ASP A 202 -10.38 -30.83 7.77
C ASP A 202 -11.92 -30.82 7.97
N PHE A 203 -12.70 -31.32 7.01
CA PHE A 203 -14.12 -31.60 7.25
C PHE A 203 -14.49 -32.97 6.70
N PRO A 204 -15.01 -33.89 7.53
CA PRO A 204 -15.48 -35.18 7.02
C PRO A 204 -16.64 -34.94 6.03
N PRO A 205 -16.75 -35.77 4.98
CA PRO A 205 -17.87 -35.68 4.06
C PRO A 205 -19.11 -36.11 4.82
N THR A 206 -19.96 -35.17 5.21
CA THR A 206 -21.30 -35.53 5.70
C THR A 206 -22.15 -35.93 4.51
N ASP A 207 -22.64 -37.16 4.57
CA ASP A 207 -23.46 -37.82 3.56
C ASP A 207 -24.62 -36.94 3.09
N ASN A 208 -24.73 -36.84 1.76
CA ASN A 208 -25.86 -36.26 1.07
C ASN A 208 -27.08 -37.17 1.22
N HIS A 209 -27.85 -37.03 2.29
CA HIS A 209 -29.26 -37.41 2.28
C HIS A 209 -30.07 -36.43 3.13
N ASP A 210 -31.11 -35.88 2.50
CA ASP A 210 -32.26 -35.18 3.09
C ASP A 210 -32.07 -33.71 3.52
N ALA A 211 -32.00 -32.82 2.53
CA ALA A 211 -32.56 -31.48 2.67
C ALA A 211 -33.11 -30.98 1.32
N SER A 212 -34.43 -31.06 1.15
CA SER A 212 -35.18 -30.35 0.11
C SER A 212 -34.81 -28.87 0.07
N PRO A 213 -34.80 -28.19 -1.10
CA PRO A 213 -34.46 -26.78 -1.19
C PRO A 213 -35.60 -25.93 -0.60
N SER A 214 -35.53 -25.63 0.69
CA SER A 214 -36.48 -24.74 1.35
C SER A 214 -36.36 -23.33 0.74
N THR A 215 -37.45 -22.87 0.15
CA THR A 215 -37.62 -21.63 -0.61
C THR A 215 -37.76 -20.39 0.29
N THR A 216 -37.02 -20.35 1.40
CA THR A 216 -37.06 -19.25 2.39
C THR A 216 -35.77 -18.45 2.30
N ALA A 217 -35.87 -17.16 2.00
CA ALA A 217 -34.72 -16.29 1.92
C ALA A 217 -33.99 -16.20 3.28
N ILE A 218 -32.67 -16.11 3.24
CA ILE A 218 -31.82 -16.26 4.43
C ILE A 218 -31.63 -14.88 5.07
N PRO A 219 -31.87 -14.67 6.38
CA PRO A 219 -31.81 -13.33 6.97
C PRO A 219 -30.37 -12.80 7.15
N THR A 220 -29.40 -13.66 7.47
CA THR A 220 -28.01 -13.30 7.76
C THR A 220 -27.00 -14.26 7.10
N ALA A 221 -25.95 -13.72 6.49
CA ALA A 221 -24.87 -14.50 5.86
C ALA A 221 -23.52 -14.25 6.55
N TYR A 222 -22.76 -15.32 6.80
CA TYR A 222 -21.45 -15.26 7.48
C TYR A 222 -20.31 -15.67 6.54
N PHE A 223 -19.29 -14.82 6.46
CA PHE A 223 -18.09 -15.01 5.62
C PHE A 223 -16.82 -14.88 6.46
N THR A 224 -15.84 -15.73 6.21
CA THR A 224 -14.47 -15.58 6.68
C THR A 224 -13.56 -15.14 5.54
N LEU A 225 -12.65 -14.23 5.85
CA LEU A 225 -11.76 -13.58 4.91
C LEU A 225 -10.36 -14.18 5.05
N HIS A 226 -9.88 -14.84 3.99
CA HIS A 226 -8.60 -15.54 3.98
C HIS A 226 -7.62 -14.91 2.99
N PRO A 227 -6.36 -14.66 3.39
CA PRO A 227 -5.33 -14.14 2.51
C PRO A 227 -4.83 -15.22 1.55
N VAL A 228 -4.59 -14.84 0.29
CA VAL A 228 -3.95 -15.68 -0.73
C VAL A 228 -2.46 -15.36 -0.75
N ALA A 229 -1.63 -16.38 -0.53
CA ALA A 229 -0.19 -16.25 -0.61
C ALA A 229 0.28 -15.96 -2.03
N LEU A 230 1.29 -15.08 -2.16
CA LEU A 230 1.92 -14.77 -3.44
C LEU A 230 2.67 -15.99 -4.00
N SER A 231 2.56 -16.25 -5.29
CA SER A 231 3.31 -17.35 -5.92
C SER A 231 4.80 -16.99 -6.01
N PHE A 232 5.68 -17.98 -5.96
CA PHE A 232 7.13 -17.71 -6.09
C PHE A 232 7.47 -17.08 -7.45
N GLY A 233 6.77 -17.47 -8.52
CA GLY A 233 6.96 -16.88 -9.85
C GLY A 233 6.55 -15.41 -9.94
N SER A 234 5.50 -15.01 -9.21
CA SER A 234 5.05 -13.61 -9.18
C SER A 234 6.04 -12.66 -8.50
N LEU A 235 7.00 -13.17 -7.73
CA LEU A 235 8.08 -12.33 -7.17
C LEU A 235 9.06 -11.84 -8.25
N PHE A 236 9.17 -12.53 -9.39
CA PHE A 236 10.14 -12.24 -10.45
C PHE A 236 9.55 -11.55 -11.68
N THR A 237 8.29 -11.13 -11.64
CA THR A 237 7.64 -10.43 -12.77
C THR A 237 8.41 -9.18 -13.19
N ARG A 238 8.88 -8.39 -12.20
CA ARG A 238 9.73 -7.21 -12.43
C ARG A 238 11.03 -7.53 -13.17
N VAL A 239 11.68 -8.64 -12.82
CA VAL A 239 12.92 -9.10 -13.46
C VAL A 239 12.66 -9.51 -14.90
N SER A 240 11.54 -10.21 -15.14
CA SER A 240 11.13 -10.65 -16.48
C SER A 240 10.80 -9.47 -17.40
N GLU A 241 10.04 -8.49 -16.92
CA GLU A 241 9.66 -7.30 -17.67
C GLU A 241 10.89 -6.46 -18.05
N TYR A 242 11.79 -6.23 -17.09
CA TYR A 242 13.03 -5.51 -17.34
C TYR A 242 13.94 -6.24 -18.33
N GLY A 243 14.09 -7.56 -18.18
CA GLY A 243 14.85 -8.39 -19.13
C GLY A 243 14.31 -8.31 -20.55
N SER A 244 12.98 -8.27 -20.70
CA SER A 244 12.33 -8.12 -22.01
C SER A 244 12.56 -6.74 -22.65
N ALA A 245 12.61 -5.67 -21.84
CA ALA A 245 12.90 -4.32 -22.31
C ALA A 245 14.38 -4.18 -22.74
N LEU A 246 15.29 -4.76 -21.96
CA LEU A 246 16.72 -4.78 -22.26
C LEU A 246 17.03 -5.51 -23.57
N ALA A 247 16.38 -6.67 -23.79
CA ALA A 247 16.52 -7.46 -25.00
C ALA A 247 16.08 -6.70 -26.27
N LYS A 248 15.08 -5.82 -26.17
CA LYS A 248 14.62 -4.98 -27.28
C LYS A 248 15.60 -3.84 -27.60
N HIS A 249 16.32 -3.31 -26.61
CA HIS A 249 17.26 -2.21 -26.80
C HIS A 249 18.57 -2.67 -27.45
N TYR A 250 19.09 -3.84 -27.05
CA TYR A 250 20.35 -4.40 -27.54
C TYR A 250 20.18 -5.43 -28.66
N THR A 251 19.77 -5.00 -29.84
CA THR A 251 19.80 -5.87 -31.03
C THR A 251 21.22 -5.97 -31.61
N VAL A 252 21.70 -7.19 -31.85
CA VAL A 252 23.03 -7.52 -32.42
C VAL A 252 23.31 -6.74 -33.71
N GLY A 253 22.30 -6.51 -34.55
CA GLY A 253 22.44 -5.76 -35.80
C GLY A 253 22.81 -4.28 -35.63
N LYS A 254 22.31 -3.61 -34.58
CA LYS A 254 22.71 -2.22 -34.25
C LYS A 254 24.16 -2.17 -33.78
N PHE A 255 24.56 -3.15 -32.96
CA PHE A 255 25.94 -3.26 -32.48
C PHE A 255 26.92 -3.54 -33.61
N LEU A 256 26.59 -4.45 -34.54
CA LEU A 256 27.42 -4.76 -35.71
C LEU A 256 27.54 -3.57 -36.68
N ARG A 257 26.47 -2.79 -36.83
CA ARG A 257 26.45 -1.57 -37.66
C ARG A 257 27.35 -0.49 -37.06
N CYS A 258 27.28 -0.26 -35.75
CA CYS A 258 28.20 0.63 -35.04
C CYS A 258 29.66 0.15 -35.15
N PHE A 259 29.89 -1.16 -35.05
CA PHE A 259 31.21 -1.79 -35.17
C PHE A 259 31.85 -1.59 -36.55
N LEU A 260 31.07 -1.68 -37.64
CA LEU A 260 31.58 -1.57 -39.01
C LEU A 260 31.63 -0.14 -39.56
N LEU A 261 30.75 0.76 -39.11
CA LEU A 261 30.63 2.12 -39.63
C LEU A 261 31.23 3.20 -38.70
N GLY A 262 31.66 2.82 -37.48
CA GLY A 262 32.23 3.74 -36.50
C GLY A 262 31.21 4.69 -35.85
N GLU A 263 29.92 4.32 -35.84
CA GLU A 263 28.87 5.09 -35.16
C GLU A 263 28.91 4.89 -33.62
N TYR A 264 28.51 5.93 -32.87
CA TYR A 264 28.47 5.93 -31.40
C TYR A 264 27.43 4.94 -30.86
N ILE A 265 27.80 4.16 -29.84
CA ILE A 265 26.90 3.21 -29.16
C ILE A 265 26.18 3.98 -28.05
N PRO A 266 24.83 4.13 -28.10
CA PRO A 266 24.09 4.88 -27.08
C PRO A 266 24.08 4.15 -25.73
N ALA A 267 24.24 4.91 -24.64
CA ALA A 267 24.03 4.42 -23.29
C ALA A 267 22.53 4.12 -23.05
N LEU A 268 22.24 3.26 -22.08
CA LEU A 268 20.88 2.91 -21.68
C LEU A 268 20.15 4.12 -21.07
N PRO A 269 18.99 4.52 -21.63
CA PRO A 269 18.15 5.54 -21.01
C PRO A 269 17.32 4.91 -19.88
N PHE A 270 17.68 5.20 -18.63
CA PHE A 270 17.00 4.67 -17.44
C PHE A 270 15.73 5.44 -17.04
N GLU A 271 15.55 6.68 -17.50
CA GLU A 271 14.45 7.54 -17.07
C GLU A 271 13.05 7.04 -17.51
N ALA A 272 12.98 6.13 -18.49
CA ALA A 272 11.74 5.82 -19.21
C ALA A 272 11.06 4.49 -18.81
N THR A 273 11.64 3.70 -17.91
CA THR A 273 10.97 2.49 -17.40
C THR A 273 10.24 2.83 -16.11
N PRO A 274 8.90 2.75 -16.06
CA PRO A 274 8.14 3.11 -14.87
C PRO A 274 8.56 2.20 -13.70
N MET A 275 9.20 2.79 -12.69
CA MET A 275 9.42 2.15 -11.38
C MET A 275 8.11 1.99 -10.59
N ARG A 276 7.02 2.55 -11.11
CA ARG A 276 5.69 2.37 -10.57
C ARG A 276 5.19 1.01 -11.05
N MET A 277 4.75 0.16 -10.12
CA MET A 277 3.94 -1.00 -10.50
C MET A 277 2.83 -0.46 -11.39
N ASP A 278 2.78 -0.91 -12.65
CA ASP A 278 1.52 -0.86 -13.37
C ASP A 278 0.52 -1.57 -12.47
N GLU A 279 -0.56 -0.84 -12.24
CA GLU A 279 -1.69 -1.18 -11.41
C GLU A 279 -2.00 -2.68 -11.54
N SER A 280 -1.70 -3.43 -10.48
CA SER A 280 -2.15 -4.80 -10.26
C SER A 280 -2.01 -5.79 -11.44
N THR A 281 -0.89 -6.52 -11.46
CA THR A 281 -0.99 -7.99 -11.62
C THR A 281 -1.20 -8.67 -10.26
N SER A 282 -1.91 -8.03 -9.31
CA SER A 282 -2.88 -8.84 -8.60
C SER A 282 -3.84 -9.32 -9.68
N MET A 283 -4.24 -10.59 -9.65
CA MET A 283 -5.49 -10.91 -10.32
C MET A 283 -6.49 -9.95 -9.73
N SER A 284 -6.83 -8.93 -10.52
CA SER A 284 -7.78 -7.93 -10.14
C SER A 284 -9.07 -8.69 -9.93
N ALA A 285 -9.34 -8.87 -8.64
CA ALA A 285 -10.64 -8.98 -8.06
C ALA A 285 -11.43 -10.19 -8.56
N MET A 286 -11.87 -11.00 -7.60
CA MET A 286 -13.31 -11.22 -7.61
C MET A 286 -13.92 -9.82 -7.65
N THR A 287 -14.31 -9.34 -8.85
CA THR A 287 -14.78 -7.96 -9.02
C THR A 287 -15.80 -7.73 -7.94
N SER A 288 -15.82 -6.55 -7.33
CA SER A 288 -16.93 -6.14 -6.45
C SER A 288 -18.28 -6.62 -6.98
N ALA A 289 -18.49 -6.56 -8.30
CA ALA A 289 -19.58 -7.20 -9.03
C ALA A 289 -19.67 -8.73 -8.85
N GLN A 290 -18.61 -9.53 -9.08
CA GLN A 290 -18.59 -10.97 -8.79
C GLN A 290 -18.77 -11.30 -7.31
N LEU A 291 -18.21 -10.51 -6.39
CA LEU A 291 -18.40 -10.64 -4.95
C LEU A 291 -19.87 -10.39 -4.60
N ILE A 292 -20.43 -9.29 -5.10
CA ILE A 292 -21.84 -8.93 -4.95
C ILE A 292 -22.73 -9.96 -5.63
N ASP A 293 -22.35 -10.53 -6.77
CA ASP A 293 -23.09 -11.58 -7.47
C ASP A 293 -23.00 -12.92 -6.72
N ALA A 294 -21.87 -13.25 -6.11
CA ALA A 294 -21.73 -14.40 -5.22
C ALA A 294 -22.52 -14.19 -3.91
N LEU A 295 -22.51 -12.97 -3.36
CA LEU A 295 -23.34 -12.58 -2.24
C LEU A 295 -24.83 -12.65 -2.63
N ARG A 296 -25.24 -12.09 -3.77
CA ARG A 296 -26.63 -12.14 -4.27
C ARG A 296 -27.08 -13.56 -4.61
N ALA A 297 -26.17 -14.40 -5.11
CA ALA A 297 -26.43 -15.82 -5.35
C ALA A 297 -26.82 -16.57 -4.06
N CYS A 298 -26.37 -16.08 -2.90
CA CYS A 298 -26.76 -16.62 -1.59
C CYS A 298 -28.18 -16.25 -1.14
N ARG A 299 -28.95 -15.43 -1.91
CA ARG A 299 -30.34 -15.04 -1.61
C ARG A 299 -30.56 -14.61 -0.14
N TRP A 300 -29.66 -13.78 0.39
CA TRP A 300 -29.81 -13.22 1.72
C TRP A 300 -30.61 -11.91 1.67
N GLU A 301 -31.42 -11.66 2.71
CA GLU A 301 -32.37 -10.55 2.72
C GLU A 301 -31.76 -9.22 3.18
N LYS A 302 -30.89 -9.18 4.20
CA LYS A 302 -30.52 -7.89 4.85
C LYS A 302 -29.11 -7.70 5.43
N ILE A 303 -28.45 -8.71 6.01
CA ILE A 303 -27.15 -8.50 6.72
C ILE A 303 -26.07 -9.51 6.31
N ALA A 304 -24.85 -9.02 6.05
CA ALA A 304 -23.65 -9.84 5.82
C ALA A 304 -22.57 -9.51 6.86
N ILE A 305 -22.01 -10.54 7.49
CA ILE A 305 -20.94 -10.42 8.50
C ILE A 305 -19.66 -11.00 7.93
N ILE A 306 -18.59 -10.21 7.93
CA ILE A 306 -17.27 -10.60 7.43
C ILE A 306 -16.29 -10.68 8.60
N GLU A 307 -15.84 -11.88 8.93
CA GLU A 307 -14.82 -12.16 9.93
C GLU A 307 -13.47 -12.42 9.25
N GLY A 308 -12.38 -12.22 9.98
CA GLY A 308 -11.03 -12.46 9.48
C GLY A 308 -10.02 -12.19 10.59
N GLU A 309 -8.83 -12.74 10.46
CA GLU A 309 -7.78 -12.56 11.46
C GLU A 309 -7.10 -11.18 11.31
N PRO A 310 -6.36 -10.70 12.32
CA PRO A 310 -5.56 -9.49 12.19
C PRO A 310 -4.59 -9.59 10.99
N GLY A 311 -4.52 -8.55 10.16
CA GLY A 311 -3.63 -8.52 8.99
C GLY A 311 -4.20 -9.14 7.71
N THR A 312 -5.43 -9.66 7.73
CA THR A 312 -6.08 -10.27 6.55
C THR A 312 -6.54 -9.26 5.48
N GLY A 313 -6.48 -7.94 5.76
CA GLY A 313 -6.81 -6.90 4.79
C GLY A 313 -8.28 -6.45 4.78
N LYS A 314 -9.03 -6.65 5.87
CA LYS A 314 -10.44 -6.25 5.99
C LYS A 314 -10.71 -4.79 5.60
N SER A 315 -9.94 -3.85 6.15
CA SER A 315 -10.11 -2.42 5.86
C SER A 315 -9.74 -2.07 4.40
N VAL A 316 -8.87 -2.85 3.75
CA VAL A 316 -8.58 -2.70 2.31
C VAL A 316 -9.76 -3.18 1.47
N CYS A 317 -10.38 -4.30 1.85
CA CYS A 317 -11.60 -4.81 1.20
C CYS A 317 -12.80 -3.87 1.43
N ALA A 318 -12.90 -3.25 2.60
CA ALA A 318 -13.92 -2.24 2.89
C ALA A 318 -13.72 -0.98 2.01
N ALA A 319 -12.47 -0.55 1.83
CA ALA A 319 -12.13 0.58 0.96
C ALA A 319 -12.49 0.30 -0.50
N SER A 320 -12.15 -0.87 -1.03
CA SER A 320 -12.50 -1.24 -2.41
C SER A 320 -14.02 -1.33 -2.62
N PHE A 321 -14.77 -1.80 -1.62
CA PHE A 321 -16.23 -1.81 -1.67
C PHE A 321 -16.83 -0.40 -1.74
N LEU A 322 -16.27 0.56 -1.00
CA LEU A 322 -16.69 1.96 -1.06
C LEU A 322 -16.40 2.59 -2.43
N LEU A 323 -15.23 2.33 -3.01
CA LEU A 323 -14.87 2.85 -4.33
C LEU A 323 -15.78 2.33 -5.43
N ASP A 324 -16.13 1.04 -5.35
CA ASP A 324 -17.10 0.45 -6.27
C ASP A 324 -18.50 1.07 -6.13
N ALA A 325 -18.95 1.30 -4.89
CA ALA A 325 -20.22 1.96 -4.64
C ALA A 325 -20.25 3.38 -5.21
N GLY A 326 -19.13 4.12 -5.15
CA GLY A 326 -18.98 5.43 -5.80
C GLY A 326 -19.13 5.37 -7.31
N ASN A 327 -18.49 4.38 -7.94
CA ASN A 327 -18.60 4.17 -9.38
C ASN A 327 -20.02 3.76 -9.81
N MET A 328 -20.74 3.02 -8.97
CA MET A 328 -22.13 2.61 -9.21
C MET A 328 -23.17 3.65 -8.77
N LEU A 329 -22.75 4.80 -8.20
CA LEU A 329 -23.63 5.84 -7.66
C LEU A 329 -24.62 5.32 -6.61
N VAL A 330 -24.22 4.33 -5.81
CA VAL A 330 -25.08 3.75 -4.76
C VAL A 330 -24.88 4.53 -3.45
N PRO A 331 -25.94 5.14 -2.87
CA PRO A 331 -25.86 5.81 -1.58
C PRO A 331 -25.35 4.87 -0.49
N THR A 332 -24.16 5.15 0.02
CA THR A 332 -23.44 4.27 0.94
C THR A 332 -22.95 5.06 2.14
N LEU A 333 -23.39 4.64 3.33
CA LEU A 333 -22.90 5.14 4.61
C LEU A 333 -21.88 4.17 5.18
N VAL A 334 -20.73 4.67 5.59
CA VAL A 334 -19.70 3.89 6.27
C VAL A 334 -19.48 4.40 7.68
N PHE A 335 -19.70 3.50 8.63
CA PHE A 335 -19.33 3.68 10.03
C PHE A 335 -17.91 3.18 10.26
N ALA A 336 -17.02 4.10 10.60
CA ALA A 336 -15.69 3.77 11.07
C ALA A 336 -15.65 3.67 12.61
N PRO A 337 -14.68 2.92 13.17
CA PRO A 337 -14.55 2.74 14.62
C PRO A 337 -14.48 4.06 15.39
N PRO A 338 -14.84 4.03 16.67
CA PRO A 338 -14.92 5.23 17.49
C PRO A 338 -13.52 5.78 17.76
N SER A 339 -13.19 6.90 17.15
CA SER A 339 -12.13 7.75 17.66
C SER A 339 -12.75 8.93 18.41
N GLU A 340 -12.39 9.10 19.68
CA GLU A 340 -12.56 10.37 20.40
C GLU A 340 -11.71 11.50 19.77
N SER A 341 -10.94 11.17 18.71
CA SER A 341 -10.02 12.02 17.96
C SER A 341 -10.19 11.85 16.46
N SER A 342 -10.65 12.89 15.77
CA SER A 342 -10.62 13.15 14.31
C SER A 342 -10.68 11.98 13.29
N SER A 343 -11.48 12.19 12.23
CA SER A 343 -11.65 11.31 11.06
C SER A 343 -10.37 10.84 10.35
N SER A 344 -9.22 11.45 10.62
CA SER A 344 -7.90 11.09 10.06
C SER A 344 -7.33 9.75 10.53
N SER A 345 -7.95 9.10 11.52
CA SER A 345 -7.46 7.84 12.11
C SER A 345 -8.11 6.57 11.55
N ILE A 346 -9.02 6.70 10.58
CA ILE A 346 -9.76 5.57 10.00
C ILE A 346 -8.84 4.81 9.02
N PRO A 347 -8.45 3.54 9.31
CA PRO A 347 -7.53 2.79 8.45
C PRO A 347 -8.03 2.62 7.02
N MET A 348 -9.33 2.35 6.86
CA MET A 348 -9.99 2.26 5.55
C MET A 348 -9.89 3.56 4.75
N LEU A 349 -10.06 4.72 5.40
CA LEU A 349 -10.05 6.02 4.72
C LEU A 349 -8.68 6.34 4.11
N ARG A 350 -7.60 5.92 4.76
CA ARG A 350 -6.25 6.04 4.22
C ARG A 350 -6.08 5.29 2.91
N HIS A 351 -6.60 4.05 2.84
CA HIS A 351 -6.56 3.25 1.61
C HIS A 351 -7.39 3.88 0.48
N VAL A 352 -8.54 4.46 0.81
CA VAL A 352 -9.37 5.21 -0.15
C VAL A 352 -8.62 6.43 -0.68
N GLN A 353 -8.00 7.22 0.21
CA GLN A 353 -7.26 8.43 -0.15
C GLN A 353 -5.99 8.16 -0.98
N ASP A 354 -5.36 7.00 -0.81
CA ASP A 354 -4.18 6.61 -1.59
C ASP A 354 -4.52 6.23 -3.04
N GLN A 355 -5.75 5.74 -3.29
CA GLN A 355 -6.19 5.26 -4.60
C GLN A 355 -6.90 6.34 -5.44
N VAL A 356 -7.29 7.44 -4.80
CA VAL A 356 -8.25 8.39 -5.38
C VAL A 356 -7.73 9.82 -5.24
N PRO A 357 -8.00 10.72 -6.22
CA PRO A 357 -7.62 12.12 -6.11
C PRO A 357 -8.21 12.80 -4.86
N LEU A 358 -7.47 13.77 -4.35
CA LEU A 358 -7.89 14.60 -3.21
C LEU A 358 -9.26 15.25 -3.51
N GLY A 359 -10.20 15.15 -2.56
CA GLY A 359 -11.54 15.73 -2.67
C GLY A 359 -12.58 14.86 -3.40
N TYR A 360 -12.27 13.60 -3.74
CA TYR A 360 -13.25 12.71 -4.37
C TYR A 360 -14.48 12.43 -3.51
N LEU A 361 -14.30 12.19 -2.21
CA LEU A 361 -15.43 11.98 -1.29
C LEU A 361 -16.31 13.22 -1.21
N ASP A 362 -15.71 14.41 -1.19
CA ASP A 362 -16.46 15.68 -1.19
C ASP A 362 -17.24 15.88 -2.51
N ALA A 363 -16.74 15.34 -3.62
CA ALA A 363 -17.42 15.36 -4.91
C ALA A 363 -18.57 14.34 -5.02
N HIS A 364 -18.63 13.34 -4.13
CA HIS A 364 -19.61 12.25 -4.15
C HIS A 364 -20.46 12.28 -2.87
N PRO A 365 -21.48 13.16 -2.76
CA PRO A 365 -22.26 13.34 -1.51
C PRO A 365 -23.11 12.11 -1.12
N HIS A 366 -23.29 11.16 -2.04
CA HIS A 366 -23.94 9.88 -1.78
C HIS A 366 -23.02 8.90 -1.04
N LEU A 367 -21.70 9.15 -0.99
CA LEU A 367 -20.75 8.42 -0.16
C LEU A 367 -20.48 9.21 1.11
N GLN A 368 -20.80 8.62 2.25
CA GLN A 368 -20.52 9.24 3.54
C GLN A 368 -19.64 8.32 4.37
N VAL A 369 -18.46 8.80 4.75
CA VAL A 369 -17.56 8.10 5.68
C VAL A 369 -17.44 8.94 6.94
N GLN A 370 -18.01 8.44 8.04
CA GLN A 370 -18.03 9.16 9.31
C GLN A 370 -17.80 8.18 10.47
N SER A 371 -17.33 8.69 11.61
CA SER A 371 -17.39 7.90 12.84
C SER A 371 -18.85 7.82 13.29
N PHE A 372 -19.20 6.74 13.98
CA PHE A 372 -20.56 6.56 14.49
C PHE A 372 -20.98 7.71 15.44
N ALA A 373 -20.04 8.25 16.21
CA ALA A 373 -20.32 9.36 17.12
C ALA A 373 -20.55 10.69 16.37
N GLN A 374 -19.85 10.91 15.26
CA GLN A 374 -20.09 12.06 14.38
C GLN A 374 -21.45 11.95 13.70
N TRP A 375 -21.82 10.75 13.23
CA TRP A 375 -23.15 10.52 12.66
C TRP A 375 -24.27 10.77 13.69
N CYS A 376 -24.09 10.32 14.94
CA CYS A 376 -25.04 10.61 16.02
C CYS A 376 -25.22 12.11 16.26
N GLN A 377 -24.16 12.91 16.11
CA GLN A 377 -24.25 14.37 16.23
C GLN A 377 -25.03 14.97 15.08
N THR A 378 -24.71 14.58 13.83
CA THR A 378 -25.46 15.03 12.66
C THR A 378 -26.94 14.67 12.77
N TYR A 379 -27.25 13.45 13.22
CA TYR A 379 -28.63 13.03 13.48
C TYR A 379 -29.32 13.89 14.55
N ASN A 380 -28.64 14.15 15.67
CA ASN A 380 -29.18 14.99 16.75
C ASN A 380 -29.41 16.45 16.30
N ASP A 381 -28.55 16.95 15.43
CA ASP A 381 -28.66 18.29 14.84
C ASP A 381 -29.85 18.37 13.88
N ASP A 382 -30.03 17.36 13.03
CA ASP A 382 -31.13 17.27 12.06
C ASP A 382 -32.50 17.15 12.73
N VAL A 383 -32.58 16.43 13.85
CA VAL A 383 -33.81 16.25 14.63
C VAL A 383 -34.05 17.40 15.62
N GLY A 384 -33.03 18.22 15.90
CA GLY A 384 -33.12 19.37 16.80
C GLY A 384 -33.04 19.04 18.30
N ILE A 385 -32.52 17.85 18.65
CA ILE A 385 -32.34 17.41 20.05
C ILE A 385 -31.20 18.19 20.71
N ALA A 386 -30.13 18.46 19.96
CA ALA A 386 -28.87 18.96 20.51
C ALA A 386 -28.13 19.96 19.61
N SER A 387 -28.84 20.69 18.72
CA SER A 387 -28.27 21.54 17.64
C SER A 387 -27.30 22.66 18.06
N THR A 388 -27.04 22.83 19.36
CA THR A 388 -26.14 23.85 19.93
C THR A 388 -25.27 23.33 21.07
N GLN A 389 -25.29 22.02 21.37
CA GLN A 389 -24.56 21.47 22.51
C GLN A 389 -23.06 21.35 22.20
N LYS A 390 -22.21 21.90 23.07
CA LYS A 390 -20.76 21.67 22.96
C LYS A 390 -20.43 20.26 23.44
N ILE A 391 -19.70 19.47 22.64
CA ILE A 391 -19.15 18.20 23.11
C ILE A 391 -17.85 18.45 23.89
N MET A 392 -17.80 17.99 25.14
CA MET A 392 -16.62 18.08 25.99
C MET A 392 -15.74 16.84 25.89
N ASN A 393 -14.43 17.07 25.95
CA ASN A 393 -13.46 16.01 26.22
C ASN A 393 -13.49 15.59 27.69
N TYR A 394 -12.85 14.45 28.01
CA TYR A 394 -12.84 13.92 29.37
C TYR A 394 -12.25 14.90 30.40
N SER A 395 -11.16 15.59 30.05
CA SER A 395 -10.54 16.61 30.90
C SER A 395 -11.45 17.81 31.13
N GLU A 396 -12.11 18.31 30.08
CA GLU A 396 -13.09 19.40 30.18
C GLU A 396 -14.28 18.99 31.06
N THR A 397 -14.79 17.77 30.89
CA THR A 397 -15.89 17.22 31.69
C THR A 397 -15.51 17.13 33.17
N SER A 398 -14.28 16.70 33.48
CA SER A 398 -13.79 16.65 34.86
C SER A 398 -13.68 18.03 35.51
N ALA A 399 -13.19 19.02 34.77
CA ALA A 399 -13.11 20.40 35.23
C ALA A 399 -14.50 21.02 35.43
N PHE A 400 -15.42 20.73 34.51
CA PHE A 400 -16.81 21.18 34.56
C PHE A 400 -17.55 20.65 35.79
N VAL A 401 -17.42 19.35 36.08
CA VAL A 401 -18.00 18.75 37.29
C VAL A 401 -17.37 19.30 38.56
N MET A 402 -16.05 19.57 38.54
CA MET A 402 -15.36 20.16 39.68
C MET A 402 -15.84 21.59 39.98
N GLN A 403 -16.23 22.36 38.96
CA GLN A 403 -16.82 23.69 39.13
C GLN A 403 -18.25 23.64 39.68
N HIS A 404 -19.01 22.58 39.39
CA HIS A 404 -20.41 22.44 39.79
C HIS A 404 -20.64 21.31 40.81
N LEU A 405 -19.66 21.09 41.69
CA LEU A 405 -19.68 19.99 42.67
C LEU A 405 -20.93 20.05 43.58
N ASP A 406 -21.40 21.26 43.89
CA ASP A 406 -22.55 21.48 44.77
C ASP A 406 -23.88 21.00 44.17
N ALA A 407 -23.98 20.93 42.85
CA ALA A 407 -25.17 20.49 42.13
C ALA A 407 -25.31 18.96 42.07
N ILE A 408 -24.24 18.20 42.36
CA ILE A 408 -24.28 16.72 42.35
C ILE A 408 -24.50 16.20 43.78
N PRO A 409 -25.62 15.53 44.07
CA PRO A 409 -25.94 14.99 45.38
C PRO A 409 -25.23 13.65 45.62
N TYR A 410 -23.89 13.68 45.75
CA TYR A 410 -23.10 12.49 46.09
C TYR A 410 -22.40 12.67 47.44
N PRO A 411 -22.89 12.04 48.52
CA PRO A 411 -22.34 12.21 49.87
C PRO A 411 -20.83 11.94 49.99
N PRO A 412 -20.25 10.93 49.31
CA PRO A 412 -18.81 10.68 49.34
C PRO A 412 -17.95 11.81 48.77
N LEU A 413 -18.47 12.71 47.93
CA LEU A 413 -17.73 13.87 47.42
C LEU A 413 -17.67 15.02 48.41
N ARG A 414 -18.60 15.08 49.37
CA ARG A 414 -18.75 16.19 50.33
C ARG A 414 -18.06 15.94 51.69
N SER A 415 -17.28 14.86 51.81
CA SER A 415 -16.54 14.57 53.04
C SER A 415 -15.50 15.66 53.33
N THR A 416 -15.63 16.32 54.49
CA THR A 416 -14.79 17.43 54.99
C THR A 416 -13.29 17.09 55.08
N TYR A 417 -12.92 15.81 55.00
CA TYR A 417 -11.56 15.31 55.21
C TYR A 417 -10.79 14.99 53.92
N LYS A 418 -11.35 15.25 52.72
CA LYS A 418 -10.65 14.95 51.45
C LYS A 418 -9.70 16.07 51.04
N SER A 419 -8.45 15.71 50.79
CA SER A 419 -7.48 16.61 50.15
C SER A 419 -7.85 16.84 48.67
N PRO A 420 -7.43 17.98 48.06
CA PRO A 420 -7.69 18.26 46.64
C PRO A 420 -7.38 17.10 45.65
N PRO A 421 -6.27 16.35 45.78
CA PRO A 421 -6.01 15.21 44.90
C PRO A 421 -6.96 14.03 45.13
N MET A 422 -7.41 13.79 46.37
CA MET A 422 -8.39 12.75 46.68
C MET A 422 -9.77 13.08 46.12
N LEU A 423 -10.15 14.36 46.10
CA LEU A 423 -11.38 14.82 45.46
C LEU A 423 -11.29 14.65 43.94
N HIS A 424 -10.16 14.98 43.34
CA HIS A 424 -9.94 14.78 41.91
C HIS A 424 -10.02 13.30 41.51
N GLY A 425 -9.43 12.40 42.31
CA GLY A 425 -9.56 10.96 42.15
C GLY A 425 -11.02 10.48 42.26
N ALA A 426 -11.76 10.94 43.27
CA ALA A 426 -13.16 10.55 43.45
C ALA A 426 -14.09 11.04 42.31
N ILE A 427 -13.86 12.25 41.78
CA ILE A 427 -14.59 12.75 40.59
C ILE A 427 -14.25 11.90 39.38
N LYS A 428 -12.96 11.56 39.21
CA LYS A 428 -12.50 10.71 38.11
C LYS A 428 -13.22 9.35 38.15
N ASP A 429 -13.27 8.72 39.32
CA ASP A 429 -13.94 7.43 39.52
C ASP A 429 -15.45 7.53 39.23
N LEU A 430 -16.12 8.58 39.72
CA LEU A 430 -17.53 8.83 39.45
C LEU A 430 -17.81 9.03 37.95
N LEU A 431 -16.99 9.82 37.27
CA LEU A 431 -17.11 10.04 35.82
C LEU A 431 -16.80 8.79 35.01
N THR A 432 -15.85 7.95 35.45
CA THR A 432 -15.62 6.65 34.81
C THR A 432 -16.81 5.72 34.96
N PHE A 433 -17.50 5.76 36.10
CA PHE A 433 -18.73 5.01 36.32
C PHE A 433 -19.86 5.49 35.41
N PHE A 434 -20.12 6.81 35.35
CA PHE A 434 -21.12 7.36 34.43
C PHE A 434 -20.82 7.07 32.97
N ARG A 435 -19.55 7.20 32.55
CA ARG A 435 -19.12 6.80 31.20
C ARG A 435 -19.38 5.33 30.93
N HIS A 436 -19.23 4.45 31.93
CA HIS A 436 -19.50 3.03 31.75
C HIS A 436 -21.01 2.77 31.55
N LEU A 437 -21.88 3.43 32.33
CA LEU A 437 -23.33 3.38 32.12
C LEU A 437 -23.73 3.87 30.71
N GLU A 438 -23.20 5.03 30.29
CA GLU A 438 -23.44 5.59 28.97
C GLU A 438 -22.96 4.64 27.84
N ARG A 439 -21.78 4.00 28.00
CA ARG A 439 -21.26 3.00 27.03
C ARG A 439 -22.14 1.76 26.90
N HIS A 440 -22.87 1.39 27.95
CA HIS A 440 -23.83 0.28 27.92
C HIS A 440 -25.23 0.70 27.44
N GLY A 441 -25.43 1.99 27.22
CA GLY A 441 -26.70 2.56 26.77
C GLY A 441 -27.75 2.52 27.88
N ILE A 442 -27.32 2.72 29.13
CA ILE A 442 -28.22 2.73 30.30
C ILE A 442 -28.57 4.19 30.60
N SER A 443 -29.86 4.53 30.47
CA SER A 443 -30.32 5.89 30.79
C SER A 443 -30.40 6.12 32.31
N PRO A 444 -30.39 7.38 32.79
CA PRO A 444 -30.58 7.66 34.21
C PRO A 444 -31.89 7.10 34.77
N GLN A 445 -32.95 7.10 33.95
CA GLN A 445 -34.25 6.57 34.32
C GLN A 445 -34.21 5.04 34.47
N GLU A 446 -33.60 4.34 33.52
CA GLU A 446 -33.41 2.88 33.58
C GLU A 446 -32.58 2.47 34.79
N TYR A 447 -31.50 3.22 35.08
CA TYR A 447 -30.68 2.98 36.24
C TYR A 447 -31.46 3.20 37.55
N SER A 448 -32.25 4.28 37.64
CA SER A 448 -33.11 4.53 38.80
C SER A 448 -34.16 3.43 39.00
N TYR A 449 -34.71 2.88 37.91
CA TYR A 449 -35.67 1.78 37.95
C TYR A 449 -35.01 0.50 38.46
N PHE A 450 -33.79 0.19 37.98
CA PHE A 450 -33.00 -0.94 38.46
C PHE A 450 -32.75 -0.85 39.97
N VAL A 451 -32.35 0.34 40.46
CA VAL A 451 -32.09 0.55 41.90
C VAL A 451 -33.36 0.39 42.74
N ARG A 452 -34.52 0.81 42.23
CA ARG A 452 -35.82 0.59 42.91
C ARG A 452 -36.25 -0.87 42.95
N GLY A 453 -35.79 -1.69 42.00
CA GLY A 453 -36.07 -3.13 41.90
C GLY A 453 -35.08 -4.04 42.62
N LEU A 454 -34.21 -3.50 43.48
CA LEU A 454 -33.23 -4.30 44.23
C LEU A 454 -33.90 -5.12 45.34
N ASP A 455 -33.98 -6.43 45.14
CA ASP A 455 -34.52 -7.36 46.14
C ASP A 455 -33.41 -8.03 46.98
N PRO A 456 -33.54 -8.10 48.31
CA PRO A 456 -32.54 -8.73 49.19
C PRO A 456 -32.30 -10.22 48.89
N SER A 457 -33.31 -10.92 48.37
CA SER A 457 -33.24 -12.37 48.07
C SER A 457 -32.41 -12.70 46.83
N ALA A 458 -32.12 -11.71 45.97
CA ALA A 458 -31.35 -11.92 44.75
C ALA A 458 -29.83 -11.99 44.99
N TYR A 459 -29.37 -11.61 46.19
CA TYR A 459 -27.94 -11.49 46.50
C TYR A 459 -27.53 -12.37 47.68
N THR A 460 -26.33 -12.94 47.61
CA THR A 460 -25.77 -13.84 48.65
C THR A 460 -25.17 -13.10 49.86
N MET A 461 -25.52 -11.83 50.06
CA MET A 461 -24.94 -10.95 51.10
C MET A 461 -25.86 -10.82 52.32
N SER A 462 -25.29 -10.46 53.47
CA SER A 462 -26.09 -10.25 54.70
C SER A 462 -27.02 -9.03 54.55
N PRO A 463 -28.18 -9.02 55.23
CA PRO A 463 -29.19 -7.97 55.06
C PRO A 463 -28.68 -6.56 55.41
N ASP A 464 -27.80 -6.44 56.41
CA ASP A 464 -27.22 -5.15 56.81
C ASP A 464 -26.24 -4.61 55.76
N VAL A 465 -25.44 -5.50 55.14
CA VAL A 465 -24.52 -5.13 54.06
C VAL A 465 -25.29 -4.79 52.79
N PHE A 466 -26.40 -5.49 52.54
CA PHE A 466 -27.30 -5.17 51.43
C PHE A 466 -27.95 -3.79 51.59
N ALA A 467 -28.38 -3.42 52.81
CA ALA A 467 -28.95 -2.10 53.06
C ALA A 467 -27.95 -0.97 52.79
N ASP A 468 -26.68 -1.13 53.20
CA ASP A 468 -25.62 -0.16 52.91
C ASP A 468 -25.24 -0.13 51.42
N PHE A 469 -25.27 -1.28 50.75
CA PHE A 469 -25.10 -1.35 49.28
C PHE A 469 -26.23 -0.63 48.55
N ALA A 470 -27.48 -0.91 48.89
CA ALA A 470 -28.65 -0.28 48.28
C ALA A 470 -28.65 1.24 48.47
N ALA A 471 -28.28 1.72 49.67
CA ALA A 471 -28.12 3.15 49.94
C ALA A 471 -27.06 3.82 49.04
N LYS A 472 -25.91 3.15 48.82
CA LYS A 472 -24.89 3.65 47.89
C LYS A 472 -25.39 3.67 46.44
N GLN A 473 -26.16 2.67 46.03
CA GLN A 473 -26.74 2.64 44.68
C GLN A 473 -27.79 3.73 44.48
N THR A 474 -28.61 4.03 45.49
CA THR A 474 -29.56 5.15 45.44
C THR A 474 -28.85 6.48 45.31
N ASP A 475 -27.76 6.70 46.05
CA ASP A 475 -26.96 7.92 45.95
C ASP A 475 -26.33 8.08 44.56
N LEU A 476 -25.79 6.99 43.99
CA LEU A 476 -25.23 6.99 42.64
C LEU A 476 -26.29 7.29 41.58
N SER A 477 -27.50 6.75 41.74
CA SER A 477 -28.59 7.00 40.79
C SER A 477 -29.04 8.47 40.78
N ALA A 478 -29.22 9.06 41.96
CA ALA A 478 -29.55 10.48 42.10
C ALA A 478 -28.43 11.38 41.57
N SER A 479 -27.18 10.97 41.78
CA SER A 479 -26.00 11.67 41.27
C SER A 479 -25.92 11.64 39.74
N TYR A 480 -26.25 10.51 39.11
CA TYR A 480 -26.23 10.37 37.66
C TYR A 480 -27.34 11.18 36.99
N GLU A 481 -28.55 11.16 37.56
CA GLU A 481 -29.67 11.98 37.10
C GLU A 481 -29.34 13.48 37.19
N SER A 482 -28.79 13.91 38.32
CA SER A 482 -28.36 15.30 38.51
C SER A 482 -27.24 15.70 37.56
N TYR A 483 -26.28 14.80 37.30
CA TYR A 483 -25.20 15.02 36.34
C TYR A 483 -25.72 15.24 34.91
N ARG A 484 -26.65 14.42 34.43
CA ARG A 484 -27.24 14.58 33.09
C ARG A 484 -28.11 15.83 32.99
N ALA A 485 -28.88 16.15 34.03
CA ALA A 485 -29.67 17.38 34.08
C ALA A 485 -28.77 18.63 34.00
N LEU A 486 -27.63 18.60 34.68
CA LEU A 486 -26.64 19.68 34.69
C LEU A 486 -26.00 19.88 33.31
N LEU A 487 -25.65 18.80 32.61
CA LEU A 487 -25.15 18.85 31.24
C LEU A 487 -26.15 19.56 30.31
N VAL A 488 -27.42 19.16 30.35
CA VAL A 488 -28.50 19.78 29.56
C VAL A 488 -28.68 21.26 29.91
N GLN A 489 -28.66 21.61 31.20
CA GLN A 489 -28.81 22.99 31.66
C GLN A 489 -27.75 23.94 31.08
N HIS A 490 -26.52 23.47 30.93
CA HIS A 490 -25.41 24.27 30.43
C HIS A 490 -25.19 24.16 28.91
N ASN A 491 -26.06 23.45 28.17
CA ASN A 491 -25.91 23.16 26.74
C ASN A 491 -24.56 22.49 26.41
N VAL A 492 -24.18 21.50 27.22
CA VAL A 492 -22.92 20.75 27.03
C VAL A 492 -23.21 19.26 27.10
N ASN A 493 -22.49 18.45 26.33
CA ASN A 493 -22.65 17.00 26.33
C ASN A 493 -21.30 16.28 26.22
N THR A 494 -21.31 14.96 26.40
CA THR A 494 -20.15 14.09 26.18
C THR A 494 -20.38 13.26 24.90
N TRP A 495 -19.31 12.67 24.34
CA TRP A 495 -19.43 11.79 23.19
C TRP A 495 -20.38 10.60 23.43
N HIS A 496 -20.26 9.97 24.60
CA HIS A 496 -21.08 8.82 24.97
C HIS A 496 -22.50 9.24 25.36
N GLY A 497 -22.64 10.42 25.98
CA GLY A 497 -23.93 11.04 26.26
C GLY A 497 -24.72 11.34 24.98
N SER A 498 -24.07 11.86 23.94
CA SER A 498 -24.73 12.11 22.65
C SER A 498 -25.24 10.83 21.99
N ILE A 499 -24.52 9.72 22.12
CA ILE A 499 -24.96 8.39 21.64
C ILE A 499 -26.14 7.87 22.48
N LEU A 500 -26.14 8.12 23.79
CA LEU A 500 -27.25 7.75 24.65
C LEU A 500 -28.51 8.56 24.32
N ASP A 501 -28.36 9.86 24.01
CA ASP A 501 -29.47 10.74 23.63
C ASP A 501 -30.07 10.33 22.28
N THR A 502 -29.23 9.96 21.29
CA THR A 502 -29.72 9.39 20.03
C THR A 502 -30.48 8.10 20.28
N LEU A 503 -29.93 7.17 21.09
CA LEU A 503 -30.57 5.89 21.40
C LEU A 503 -31.93 6.10 22.10
N GLY A 504 -32.00 6.99 23.08
CA GLY A 504 -33.25 7.34 23.75
C GLY A 504 -34.28 7.91 22.77
N HIS A 505 -33.88 8.85 21.93
CA HIS A 505 -34.80 9.41 20.94
C HIS A 505 -35.24 8.40 19.87
N VAL A 506 -34.35 7.52 19.41
CA VAL A 506 -34.67 6.48 18.42
C VAL A 506 -35.67 5.48 18.99
N THR A 507 -35.54 5.14 20.28
CA THR A 507 -36.49 4.23 20.95
C THR A 507 -37.86 4.87 21.16
N GLU A 508 -37.92 6.17 21.46
CA GLU A 508 -39.18 6.93 21.59
C GLU A 508 -39.84 7.24 20.24
N HIS A 509 -39.05 7.54 19.21
CA HIS A 509 -39.50 8.03 17.91
C HIS A 509 -38.83 7.30 16.73
N PRO A 510 -39.20 6.04 16.46
CA PRO A 510 -38.54 5.20 15.45
C PRO A 510 -38.71 5.69 14.00
N PHE A 511 -39.68 6.57 13.74
CA PHE A 511 -39.92 7.13 12.41
C PHE A 511 -38.73 7.96 11.88
N TYR A 512 -38.06 8.73 12.75
CA TYR A 512 -36.92 9.55 12.35
C TYR A 512 -35.72 8.70 11.94
N LEU A 513 -35.49 7.58 12.63
CA LEU A 513 -34.48 6.61 12.21
C LEU A 513 -34.81 6.04 10.83
N HIS A 514 -36.07 5.68 10.57
CA HIS A 514 -36.48 5.19 9.26
C HIS A 514 -36.23 6.23 8.16
N ALA A 515 -36.54 7.51 8.39
CA ALA A 515 -36.27 8.57 7.44
C ALA A 515 -34.76 8.73 7.16
N ALA A 516 -33.93 8.71 8.21
CA ALA A 516 -32.48 8.77 8.07
C ALA A 516 -31.93 7.53 7.33
N ALA A 517 -32.41 6.34 7.65
CA ALA A 517 -31.99 5.09 7.02
C ALA A 517 -32.39 5.00 5.54
N THR A 518 -33.55 5.55 5.15
CA THR A 518 -33.98 5.56 3.74
C THR A 518 -33.12 6.41 2.81
N SER A 519 -32.23 7.26 3.35
CA SER A 519 -31.29 8.02 2.54
C SER A 519 -30.10 7.19 2.04
N PHE A 520 -29.89 5.99 2.59
CA PHE A 520 -28.79 5.10 2.24
C PHE A 520 -29.29 3.72 1.82
N ASP A 521 -28.77 3.22 0.69
CA ASP A 521 -29.06 1.87 0.20
C ASP A 521 -28.13 0.83 0.83
N ARG A 522 -26.92 1.26 1.24
CA ARG A 522 -25.90 0.40 1.83
C ARG A 522 -25.33 1.03 3.09
N VAL A 523 -25.15 0.21 4.12
CA VAL A 523 -24.44 0.58 5.34
C VAL A 523 -23.28 -0.39 5.55
N LEU A 524 -22.06 0.14 5.61
CA LEU A 524 -20.86 -0.63 5.89
C LEU A 524 -20.37 -0.26 7.29
N VAL A 525 -20.06 -1.27 8.11
CA VAL A 525 -19.51 -1.07 9.45
C VAL A 525 -18.12 -1.67 9.50
N ASP A 526 -17.10 -0.83 9.64
CA ASP A 526 -15.72 -1.28 9.88
C ASP A 526 -15.48 -1.44 11.39
N ASP A 527 -14.65 -2.41 11.76
CA ASP A 527 -14.27 -2.70 13.16
C ASP A 527 -15.46 -2.79 14.14
N LEU A 528 -16.47 -3.61 13.81
CA LEU A 528 -17.64 -3.87 14.66
C LEU A 528 -17.28 -4.25 16.12
N HIS A 529 -16.14 -4.93 16.33
CA HIS A 529 -15.65 -5.33 17.65
C HIS A 529 -15.23 -4.15 18.55
N ALA A 530 -14.95 -2.98 17.97
CA ALA A 530 -14.59 -1.77 18.70
C ALA A 530 -15.82 -0.94 19.14
N MET A 531 -17.03 -1.28 18.64
CA MET A 531 -18.26 -0.57 18.99
C MET A 531 -18.67 -0.86 20.44
N THR A 532 -19.22 0.16 21.10
CA THR A 532 -19.76 0.00 22.45
C THR A 532 -21.16 -0.63 22.37
N PRO A 533 -21.63 -1.34 23.42
CA PRO A 533 -22.97 -1.93 23.43
C PRO A 533 -24.09 -0.93 23.15
N ALA A 534 -23.93 0.34 23.56
CA ALA A 534 -24.86 1.42 23.23
C ALA A 534 -24.96 1.75 21.73
N MET A 535 -23.88 1.54 20.98
CA MET A 535 -23.82 1.80 19.53
C MET A 535 -24.34 0.62 18.72
N ILE A 536 -24.24 -0.59 19.28
CA ILE A 536 -24.74 -1.83 18.66
C ILE A 536 -26.27 -1.92 18.81
N LYS A 537 -26.80 -1.44 19.94
CA LYS A 537 -28.23 -1.20 20.14
C LYS A 537 -28.68 -0.08 19.21
#